data_AF-C4Y4D0-F1
#
_entry.id   AF-C4Y4D0-F1
#
_cell.length_a   1.000
_cell.length_b   1.000
_cell.length_c   1.000
_cell.angle_alpha   90.00
_cell.angle_beta   90.00
_cell.angle_gamma   90.00
#
_symmetry.space_group_name_H-M   'P 1'
#
loop_
_entity.id
_entity.type
_entity.pdbx_description
1 polymer ?
#
loop_
_entity_poly.entity_id
_entity_poly.type
_entity_poly.pdbx_seq_one_letter_code
_entity_poly.pdbx_strand_id
1 'polypeptide(L)'
;MALETRKDRAQKLLSNRKPVTESTAWSLAQETYSKRLEGDIERTKKFLEQAQAANTKLERELSNEPLDEESEDLVNLLGLFEVYKSLPYMPMKNDSIGIATAASLTKNAVLEQSKAISMIRDENEATKTEIQRLENILADYAEFDELLQARVQQHPARMEELEQQLHGSRSLETELEHQIEFGQKSVDQLKKVEDKMYQHVKRVVTKLHALLDWENASMMDEDMFKESLRRSIALINRMIKSLVSQGTKQTKWVQVPAGPEEKLVQVMLRNNLIHVRNGNGLEIRLREFGFD
;
A
#
# COMPACT_ATOMS: atom_id res chain seq x y z
N MET A 1 -42.24 41.84 -31.59
CA MET A 1 -42.08 40.41 -31.93
C MET A 1 -40.84 39.89 -31.24
N ALA A 2 -41.00 39.17 -30.13
CA ALA A 2 -39.86 38.65 -29.37
C ALA A 2 -39.15 37.55 -30.19
N LEU A 3 -37.84 37.67 -30.34
CA LEU A 3 -36.98 36.68 -30.98
C LEU A 3 -36.99 35.40 -30.14
N GLU A 4 -37.66 34.35 -30.61
CA GLU A 4 -37.56 33.02 -30.01
C GLU A 4 -36.09 32.62 -29.86
N THR A 5 -35.68 32.29 -28.64
CA THR A 5 -34.32 31.83 -28.39
C THR A 5 -34.15 30.40 -28.90
N ARG A 6 -32.93 29.99 -29.23
CA ARG A 6 -32.63 28.60 -29.66
C ARG A 6 -33.10 27.56 -28.64
N LYS A 7 -33.08 27.92 -27.36
CA LYS A 7 -33.59 27.13 -26.24
C LYS A 7 -35.09 26.88 -26.38
N ASP A 8 -35.88 27.91 -26.66
CA ASP A 8 -37.34 27.82 -26.80
C ASP A 8 -37.73 26.92 -27.98
N ARG A 9 -36.99 26.99 -29.09
CA ARG A 9 -37.19 26.12 -30.25
C ARG A 9 -36.87 24.65 -29.95
N ALA A 10 -35.74 24.38 -29.29
CA ALA A 10 -35.38 23.02 -28.87
C ALA A 10 -36.41 22.44 -27.89
N GLN A 11 -36.88 23.27 -26.95
CA GLN A 11 -37.88 22.85 -25.97
C GLN A 11 -39.23 22.55 -26.61
N LYS A 12 -39.69 23.36 -27.58
CA LYS A 12 -40.88 23.06 -28.39
C LYS A 12 -40.75 21.77 -29.21
N LEU A 13 -39.58 21.49 -29.76
CA LEU A 13 -39.32 20.26 -30.52
C LEU A 13 -39.32 19.01 -29.63
N LEU A 14 -38.78 19.13 -28.41
CA LEU A 14 -38.76 18.04 -27.43
C LEU A 14 -40.15 17.81 -26.82
N SER A 15 -40.92 18.87 -26.52
CA SER A 15 -42.27 18.75 -25.97
C SER A 15 -43.28 18.20 -26.98
N ASN A 16 -43.06 18.39 -28.28
CA ASN A 16 -43.91 17.87 -29.35
C ASN A 16 -43.62 16.40 -29.70
N ARG A 17 -42.60 15.76 -29.08
CA ARG A 17 -42.41 14.32 -29.22
C ARG A 17 -43.48 13.61 -28.40
N LYS A 18 -44.48 13.03 -29.09
CA LYS A 18 -45.35 12.01 -28.49
C LYS A 18 -44.47 10.91 -27.87
N PRO A 19 -44.82 10.35 -26.70
CA PRO A 19 -44.10 9.21 -26.15
C PRO A 19 -44.03 8.13 -27.24
N VAL A 20 -42.84 7.55 -27.42
CA VAL A 20 -42.63 6.46 -28.36
C VAL A 20 -43.50 5.31 -27.89
N THR A 21 -44.73 5.23 -28.42
CA THR A 21 -45.50 3.99 -28.40
C THR A 21 -44.62 2.98 -29.11
N GLU A 22 -44.31 1.86 -28.43
CA GLU A 22 -43.58 0.73 -28.96
C GLU A 22 -44.29 0.17 -30.20
N SER A 23 -44.16 0.84 -31.34
CA SER A 23 -44.48 0.29 -32.64
C SER A 23 -43.29 -0.59 -33.01
N THR A 24 -43.38 -1.85 -32.60
CA THR A 24 -42.49 -2.94 -33.01
C THR A 24 -42.50 -3.19 -34.52
N ALA A 25 -43.46 -2.62 -35.26
CA ALA A 25 -43.49 -2.68 -36.71
C ALA A 25 -42.57 -1.62 -37.31
N TRP A 26 -41.55 -2.07 -38.04
CA TRP A 26 -40.77 -1.20 -38.90
C TRP A 26 -41.67 -0.58 -39.96
N SER A 27 -41.45 0.71 -40.24
CA SER A 27 -42.06 1.35 -41.40
C SER A 27 -41.50 0.71 -42.68
N LEU A 28 -42.30 0.63 -43.75
CA LEU A 28 -41.85 0.16 -45.07
C LEU A 28 -40.56 0.87 -45.54
N ALA A 29 -40.40 2.16 -45.19
CA ALA A 29 -39.19 2.92 -45.48
C ALA A 29 -37.97 2.45 -44.66
N GLN A 30 -38.17 2.02 -43.41
CA GLN A 30 -37.11 1.49 -42.54
C GLN A 30 -36.68 0.10 -42.99
N GLU A 31 -37.63 -0.77 -43.38
CA GLU A 31 -37.32 -2.08 -43.96
C GLU A 31 -36.50 -1.96 -45.25
N THR A 32 -36.90 -1.04 -46.13
CA THR A 32 -36.18 -0.77 -47.39
C THR A 32 -34.78 -0.22 -47.12
N TYR A 33 -34.63 0.66 -46.13
CA TYR A 33 -33.34 1.16 -45.68
C TYR A 33 -32.46 0.06 -45.09
N SER A 34 -33.01 -0.84 -44.25
CA SER A 34 -32.27 -1.96 -43.66
C SER A 34 -31.71 -2.89 -44.72
N LYS A 35 -32.54 -3.32 -45.67
CA LYS A 35 -32.10 -4.20 -46.78
C LYS A 35 -31.02 -3.55 -47.64
N ARG A 36 -31.11 -2.22 -47.85
CA ARG A 36 -30.08 -1.46 -48.57
C ARG A 36 -28.77 -1.40 -47.80
N LEU A 37 -28.83 -1.10 -46.50
CA LEU A 37 -27.68 -1.08 -45.61
C LEU A 37 -26.99 -2.45 -45.55
N GLU A 38 -27.76 -3.53 -45.46
CA GLU A 38 -27.24 -4.91 -45.52
C GLU A 38 -26.49 -5.17 -46.84
N GLY A 39 -27.07 -4.78 -47.98
CA GLY A 39 -26.40 -4.90 -49.28
C GLY A 39 -25.13 -4.05 -49.40
N ASP A 40 -25.11 -2.84 -48.83
CA ASP A 40 -23.92 -1.98 -48.79
C ASP A 40 -22.84 -2.60 -47.89
N ILE A 41 -23.21 -3.19 -46.75
CA ILE A 41 -22.30 -3.90 -45.83
C ILE A 41 -21.69 -5.13 -46.51
N GLU A 42 -22.49 -5.94 -47.19
CA GLU A 42 -21.97 -7.12 -47.90
C GLU A 42 -21.02 -6.73 -49.04
N ARG A 43 -21.34 -5.65 -49.77
CA ARG A 43 -20.47 -5.14 -50.83
C ARG A 43 -19.13 -4.64 -50.30
N THR A 44 -19.17 -3.84 -49.24
CA THR A 44 -17.96 -3.33 -48.59
C THR A 44 -17.11 -4.44 -47.98
N LYS A 45 -17.73 -5.49 -47.41
CA LYS A 45 -17.02 -6.71 -46.98
C LYS A 45 -16.28 -7.38 -48.13
N LYS A 46 -16.93 -7.55 -49.29
CA LYS A 46 -16.26 -8.12 -50.48
C LYS A 46 -15.09 -7.27 -50.96
N PHE A 47 -15.21 -5.93 -50.93
CA PHE A 47 -14.08 -5.06 -51.26
C PHE A 47 -12.93 -5.20 -50.27
N LEU A 48 -13.22 -5.35 -48.98
CA LEU A 48 -12.19 -5.60 -47.96
C LEU A 48 -11.50 -6.95 -48.18
N GLU A 49 -12.26 -8.01 -48.45
CA GLU A 49 -11.71 -9.34 -48.76
C GLU A 49 -10.81 -9.32 -49.99
N GLN A 50 -11.25 -8.64 -51.06
CA GLN A 50 -10.43 -8.47 -52.28
C GLN A 50 -9.17 -7.66 -52.01
N ALA A 51 -9.25 -6.58 -51.24
CA ALA A 51 -8.09 -5.76 -50.87
C ALA A 51 -7.10 -6.56 -50.02
N GLN A 52 -7.58 -7.35 -49.05
CA GLN A 52 -6.73 -8.23 -48.23
C GLN A 52 -6.07 -9.32 -49.08
N ALA A 53 -6.82 -9.95 -50.00
CA ALA A 53 -6.26 -10.95 -50.91
C ALA A 53 -5.19 -10.34 -51.84
N ALA A 54 -5.40 -9.10 -52.31
CA ALA A 54 -4.41 -8.38 -53.11
C ALA A 54 -3.16 -8.04 -52.31
N ASN A 55 -3.31 -7.53 -51.08
CA ASN A 55 -2.18 -7.20 -50.20
C ASN A 55 -1.34 -8.44 -49.90
N THR A 56 -1.96 -9.57 -49.52
CA THR A 56 -1.24 -10.81 -49.25
C THR A 56 -0.52 -11.37 -50.49
N LYS A 57 -1.03 -11.10 -51.69
CA LYS A 57 -0.34 -11.46 -52.95
C LYS A 57 0.88 -10.56 -53.16
N LEU A 58 0.74 -9.25 -53.00
CA LEU A 58 1.82 -8.29 -53.15
C LEU A 58 2.93 -8.50 -52.11
N GLU A 59 2.58 -8.76 -50.85
CA GLU A 59 3.55 -9.07 -49.78
C GLU A 59 4.39 -10.31 -50.11
N ARG A 60 3.78 -11.35 -50.70
CA ARG A 60 4.50 -12.56 -51.14
C ARG A 60 5.42 -12.29 -52.34
N GLU A 61 5.03 -11.37 -53.21
CA GLU A 61 5.85 -10.98 -54.37
C GLU A 61 7.05 -10.12 -53.92
N LEU A 62 6.83 -9.16 -53.02
CA LEU A 62 7.87 -8.31 -52.42
C LEU A 62 8.84 -9.08 -51.52
N SER A 63 8.40 -10.13 -50.83
CA SER A 63 9.28 -10.97 -50.00
C SER A 63 10.41 -11.68 -50.78
N ASN A 64 10.37 -11.68 -52.12
CA ASN A 64 11.40 -12.28 -52.95
C ASN A 64 12.55 -11.32 -53.30
N GLU A 65 12.40 -10.01 -53.06
CA GLU A 65 13.43 -8.99 -53.31
C GLU A 65 13.68 -8.19 -52.00
N PRO A 66 14.67 -8.57 -51.19
CA PRO A 66 14.99 -7.81 -49.98
C PRO A 66 15.52 -6.43 -50.37
N LEU A 67 14.83 -5.39 -49.90
CA LEU A 67 15.25 -4.00 -50.02
C LEU A 67 16.09 -3.60 -48.80
N ASP A 68 17.03 -2.67 -48.99
CA ASP A 68 17.73 -2.03 -47.88
C ASP A 68 16.78 -1.10 -47.11
N GLU A 69 16.97 -0.96 -45.80
CA GLU A 69 16.10 -0.22 -44.87
C GLU A 69 15.86 1.25 -45.30
N GLU A 70 16.90 1.94 -45.80
CA GLU A 70 16.78 3.31 -46.32
C GLU A 70 15.91 3.40 -47.59
N SER A 71 15.89 2.34 -48.40
CA SER A 71 15.08 2.28 -49.62
C SER A 71 13.62 1.96 -49.30
N GLU A 72 13.35 1.14 -48.28
CA GLU A 72 11.99 0.87 -47.79
C GLU A 72 11.34 2.16 -47.26
N ASP A 73 12.06 2.96 -46.48
CA ASP A 73 11.56 4.23 -45.96
C ASP A 73 11.23 5.24 -47.07
N LEU A 74 12.06 5.32 -48.11
CA LEU A 74 11.81 6.19 -49.26
C LEU A 74 10.57 5.74 -50.04
N VAL A 75 10.39 4.43 -50.25
CA VAL A 75 9.22 3.87 -50.93
C VAL A 75 7.95 4.10 -50.13
N ASN A 76 8.00 3.91 -48.81
CA ASN A 76 6.88 4.19 -47.91
C ASN A 76 6.50 5.67 -47.93
N LEU A 77 7.48 6.58 -47.90
CA LEU A 77 7.24 8.02 -47.96
C LEU A 77 6.61 8.45 -49.30
N LEU A 78 7.12 7.93 -50.42
CA LEU A 78 6.55 8.17 -51.75
C LEU A 78 5.12 7.61 -51.87
N GLY A 79 4.90 6.40 -51.35
CA GLY A 79 3.59 5.77 -51.30
C GLY A 79 2.59 6.58 -50.48
N LEU A 80 2.98 7.05 -49.30
CA LEU A 80 2.15 7.93 -48.48
C LEU A 80 1.80 9.23 -49.23
N PHE A 81 2.77 9.88 -49.87
CA PHE A 81 2.54 11.12 -50.62
C PHE A 81 1.55 10.94 -51.78
N GLU A 82 1.67 9.85 -52.54
CA GLU A 82 0.71 9.48 -53.60
C GLU A 82 -0.68 9.19 -53.02
N VAL A 83 -0.78 8.45 -51.92
CA VAL A 83 -2.06 8.15 -51.25
C VAL A 83 -2.75 9.41 -50.73
N TYR A 84 -2.00 10.38 -50.21
CA TYR A 84 -2.57 11.66 -49.77
C TYR A 84 -3.20 12.47 -50.92
N LYS A 85 -2.76 12.25 -52.16
CA LYS A 85 -3.25 12.97 -53.34
C LYS A 85 -4.61 12.47 -53.83
N SER A 86 -4.97 11.21 -53.56
CA SER A 86 -6.22 10.61 -54.04
C SER A 86 -6.94 9.82 -52.96
N LEU A 87 -8.25 10.06 -52.80
CA LEU A 87 -9.10 9.30 -51.89
C LEU A 87 -9.25 7.85 -52.38
N PRO A 88 -8.82 6.84 -51.60
CA PRO A 88 -8.87 5.43 -52.03
C PRO A 88 -10.28 4.85 -52.19
N TYR A 89 -11.25 5.39 -51.45
CA TYR A 89 -12.65 4.98 -51.54
C TYR A 89 -13.55 6.18 -51.74
N MET A 90 -14.42 6.09 -52.75
CA MET A 90 -15.48 7.06 -52.98
C MET A 90 -16.83 6.34 -52.87
N PRO A 91 -17.69 6.75 -51.90
CA PRO A 91 -19.01 6.16 -51.77
C PRO A 91 -19.85 6.48 -53.01
N MET A 92 -20.69 5.52 -53.41
CA MET A 92 -21.67 5.78 -54.47
C MET A 92 -22.72 6.78 -54.00
N LYS A 93 -23.39 7.50 -54.93
CA LYS A 93 -24.49 8.42 -54.60
C LYS A 93 -25.62 7.79 -53.77
N ASN A 94 -25.72 6.46 -53.85
CA ASN A 94 -26.70 5.65 -53.19
C ASN A 94 -26.18 4.94 -51.92
N ASP A 95 -24.96 5.23 -51.49
CA ASP A 95 -24.38 4.62 -50.29
C ASP A 95 -25.03 5.20 -49.03
N SER A 96 -25.39 4.32 -48.09
CA SER A 96 -25.98 4.67 -46.80
C SER A 96 -24.95 5.05 -45.73
N ILE A 97 -23.64 4.98 -46.03
CA ILE A 97 -22.55 5.22 -45.07
C ILE A 97 -22.65 6.54 -44.32
N GLY A 98 -22.94 7.67 -45.00
CA GLY A 98 -22.98 8.99 -44.36
C GLY A 98 -24.09 9.08 -43.30
N ILE A 99 -25.27 8.54 -43.62
CA ILE A 99 -26.41 8.52 -42.70
C ILE A 99 -26.13 7.54 -41.54
N ALA A 100 -25.60 6.35 -41.85
CA ALA A 100 -25.27 5.34 -40.84
C ALA A 100 -24.21 5.84 -39.86
N THR A 101 -23.13 6.46 -40.34
CA THR A 101 -22.07 7.03 -39.52
C THR A 101 -22.58 8.18 -38.67
N ALA A 102 -23.32 9.13 -39.27
CA ALA A 102 -23.90 10.23 -38.51
C ALA A 102 -24.87 9.73 -37.42
N ALA A 103 -25.71 8.74 -37.72
CA ALA A 103 -26.62 8.14 -36.76
C ALA A 103 -25.88 7.41 -35.63
N SER A 104 -24.83 6.65 -35.94
CA SER A 104 -24.01 5.94 -34.96
C SER A 104 -23.29 6.91 -34.02
N LEU A 105 -22.62 7.93 -34.58
CA LEU A 105 -21.93 8.96 -33.80
C LEU A 105 -22.90 9.75 -32.92
N THR A 106 -24.05 10.14 -33.47
CA THR A 106 -25.08 10.86 -32.70
C THR A 106 -25.64 9.99 -31.58
N LYS A 107 -25.91 8.70 -31.84
CA LYS A 107 -26.37 7.76 -30.82
C LYS A 107 -25.35 7.63 -29.69
N ASN A 108 -24.08 7.45 -30.02
CA ASN A 108 -23.02 7.32 -29.03
C ASN A 108 -22.87 8.60 -28.21
N ALA A 109 -22.86 9.77 -28.85
CA ALA A 109 -22.80 11.06 -28.17
C ALA A 109 -23.99 11.26 -27.21
N VAL A 110 -25.21 10.86 -27.60
CA VAL A 110 -26.39 10.94 -26.72
C VAL A 110 -26.27 9.97 -25.53
N LEU A 111 -25.76 8.76 -25.75
CA LEU A 111 -25.55 7.78 -24.67
C LEU A 111 -24.48 8.26 -23.68
N GLU A 112 -23.37 8.79 -24.18
CA GLU A 112 -22.30 9.37 -23.36
C GLU A 112 -22.80 10.59 -22.58
N GLN A 113 -23.53 11.49 -23.24
CA GLN A 113 -24.14 12.65 -22.60
C GLN A 113 -25.15 12.23 -21.51
N SER A 114 -25.97 11.21 -21.78
CA SER A 114 -26.92 10.70 -20.78
C SER A 114 -26.21 10.14 -19.55
N LYS A 115 -25.10 9.41 -19.73
CA LYS A 115 -24.28 8.89 -18.63
C LYS A 115 -23.60 10.01 -17.85
N ALA A 116 -23.05 11.01 -18.54
CA ALA A 116 -22.44 12.17 -17.89
C ALA A 116 -23.48 12.95 -17.06
N ILE A 117 -24.70 13.12 -17.58
CA ILE A 117 -25.79 13.78 -16.84
C ILE A 117 -26.19 12.97 -15.61
N SER A 118 -26.30 11.65 -15.70
CA SER A 118 -26.61 10.83 -14.51
C SER A 118 -25.51 10.91 -13.46
N MET A 119 -24.24 10.83 -13.86
CA MET A 119 -23.11 10.97 -12.92
C MET A 119 -23.11 12.32 -12.22
N ILE A 120 -23.26 13.43 -12.97
CA ILE A 120 -23.33 14.78 -12.40
C ILE A 120 -24.54 14.93 -11.47
N ARG A 121 -25.66 14.28 -11.79
CA ARG A 121 -26.85 14.29 -10.93
C ARG A 121 -26.57 13.60 -9.60
N ASP A 122 -25.98 12.41 -9.64
CA ASP A 122 -25.67 11.63 -8.44
C ASP A 122 -24.65 12.38 -7.55
N GLU A 123 -23.62 12.98 -8.16
CA GLU A 123 -22.64 13.83 -7.46
C GLU A 123 -23.27 15.07 -6.83
N ASN A 124 -24.21 15.72 -7.53
CA ASN A 124 -24.95 16.87 -6.99
C ASN A 124 -25.85 16.47 -5.81
N GLU A 125 -26.51 15.30 -5.88
CA GLU A 125 -27.32 14.80 -4.77
C GLU A 125 -26.45 14.51 -3.55
N ALA A 126 -25.29 13.86 -3.72
CA ALA A 126 -24.33 13.62 -2.64
C ALA A 126 -23.76 14.92 -2.05
N THR A 127 -23.40 15.89 -2.90
CA THR A 127 -22.90 17.20 -2.45
C THR A 127 -23.97 17.96 -1.67
N LYS A 128 -25.24 17.88 -2.10
CA LYS A 128 -26.36 18.49 -1.40
C LYS A 128 -26.56 17.90 -0.01
N THR A 129 -26.43 16.58 0.15
CA THR A 129 -26.50 15.95 1.47
C THR A 129 -25.35 16.35 2.38
N GLU A 130 -24.15 16.52 1.83
CA GLU A 130 -22.99 16.96 2.62
C GLU A 130 -23.13 18.42 3.05
N ILE A 131 -23.64 19.29 2.18
CA ILE A 131 -23.95 20.68 2.55
C ILE A 131 -24.96 20.71 3.71
N GLN A 132 -26.03 19.93 3.63
CA GLN A 132 -27.02 19.86 4.71
C GLN A 132 -26.42 19.36 6.02
N ARG A 133 -25.51 18.39 5.95
CA ARG A 133 -24.79 17.89 7.13
C ARG A 133 -23.91 19.00 7.75
N LEU A 134 -23.16 19.72 6.93
CA LEU A 134 -22.30 20.82 7.39
C LEU A 134 -23.11 21.97 7.97
N GLU A 135 -24.26 22.29 7.39
CA GLU A 135 -25.19 23.29 7.93
C GLU A 135 -25.69 22.89 9.33
N ASN A 136 -26.05 21.62 9.54
CA ASN A 136 -26.44 21.13 10.86
C ASN A 136 -25.29 21.22 11.87
N ILE A 137 -24.08 20.81 11.48
CA ILE A 137 -22.90 20.88 12.35
C ILE A 137 -22.59 22.34 12.72
N LEU A 138 -22.70 23.28 11.76
CA LEU A 138 -22.52 24.70 12.04
C LEU A 138 -23.58 25.25 13.01
N ALA A 139 -24.82 24.79 12.89
CA ALA A 139 -25.88 25.14 13.83
C ALA A 139 -25.57 24.62 15.25
N ASP A 140 -25.11 23.37 15.36
CA ASP A 140 -24.70 22.78 16.64
C ASP A 140 -23.53 23.58 17.26
N TYR A 141 -22.52 23.94 16.46
CA TYR A 141 -21.40 24.75 16.94
C TYR A 141 -21.83 26.16 17.37
N ALA A 142 -22.78 26.78 16.66
CA ALA A 142 -23.32 28.07 17.07
C ALA A 142 -24.06 27.96 18.42
N GLU A 143 -24.85 26.90 18.64
CA GLU A 143 -25.49 26.64 19.93
C GLU A 143 -24.47 26.40 21.04
N PHE A 144 -23.42 25.61 20.77
CA PHE A 144 -22.34 25.39 21.74
C PHE A 144 -21.60 26.69 22.08
N ASP A 145 -21.33 27.55 21.11
CA ASP A 145 -20.70 28.84 21.35
C ASP A 145 -21.58 29.74 22.22
N GLU A 146 -22.89 29.81 21.95
CA GLU A 146 -23.83 30.55 22.80
C GLU A 146 -23.85 30.02 24.24
N LEU A 147 -23.89 28.69 24.42
CA LEU A 147 -23.84 28.06 25.74
C LEU A 147 -22.51 28.31 26.47
N LEU A 148 -21.39 28.29 25.73
CA LEU A 148 -20.07 28.60 26.26
C LEU A 148 -19.99 30.06 26.70
N GLN A 149 -20.42 31.00 25.85
CA GLN A 149 -20.48 32.42 26.18
C GLN A 149 -21.35 32.68 27.42
N ALA A 150 -22.53 32.06 27.48
CA ALA A 150 -23.40 32.14 28.66
C ALA A 150 -22.70 31.61 29.92
N ARG A 151 -21.98 30.49 29.82
CA ARG A 151 -21.24 29.90 30.94
C ARG A 151 -20.07 30.77 31.40
N VAL A 152 -19.32 31.36 30.47
CA VAL A 152 -18.24 32.30 30.77
C VAL A 152 -18.79 33.51 31.52
N GLN A 153 -19.92 34.06 31.08
CA GLN A 153 -20.58 35.18 31.76
C GLN A 153 -21.09 34.81 33.16
N GLN A 154 -21.60 33.59 33.33
CA GLN A 154 -22.11 33.11 34.62
C GLN A 154 -21.01 32.80 35.65
N HIS A 155 -19.81 32.42 35.19
CA HIS A 155 -18.72 31.96 36.07
C HIS A 155 -17.34 32.55 35.72
N PRO A 156 -17.16 33.89 35.79
CA PRO A 156 -15.91 34.54 35.39
C PRO A 156 -14.71 34.11 36.27
N ALA A 157 -14.89 34.00 37.59
CA ALA A 157 -13.81 33.62 38.51
C ALA A 157 -13.24 32.21 38.23
N ARG A 158 -14.10 31.26 37.83
CA ARG A 158 -13.68 29.90 37.48
C ARG A 158 -12.96 29.83 36.14
N MET A 159 -13.29 30.74 35.21
CA MET A 159 -12.57 30.87 33.94
C MET A 159 -11.18 31.46 34.16
N GLU A 160 -11.04 32.47 35.02
CA GLU A 160 -9.72 33.00 35.40
C GLU A 160 -8.85 31.93 36.08
N GLU A 161 -9.42 31.09 36.96
CA GLU A 161 -8.71 29.94 37.54
C GLU A 161 -8.25 28.94 36.46
N LEU A 162 -9.10 28.64 35.47
CA LEU A 162 -8.77 27.75 34.36
C LEU A 162 -7.71 28.36 33.42
N GLU A 163 -7.77 29.66 33.14
CA GLU A 163 -6.74 30.37 32.36
C GLU A 163 -5.40 30.38 33.10
N GLN A 164 -5.42 30.60 34.41
CA GLN A 164 -4.22 30.49 35.24
C GLN A 164 -3.67 29.06 35.28
N GLN A 165 -4.54 28.05 35.33
CA GLN A 165 -4.14 26.65 35.20
C GLN A 165 -3.61 26.32 33.81
N LEU A 166 -4.18 26.88 32.74
CA LEU A 166 -3.71 26.70 31.36
C LEU A 166 -2.33 27.35 31.16
N HIS A 167 -2.13 28.55 31.69
CA HIS A 167 -0.84 29.23 31.69
C HIS A 167 0.20 28.57 32.61
N GLY A 168 -0.25 27.90 33.67
CA GLY A 168 0.59 27.07 34.55
C GLY A 168 0.85 25.66 34.03
N SER A 169 0.04 25.17 33.08
CA SER A 169 0.22 23.87 32.45
C SER A 169 1.33 23.97 31.42
N ARG A 170 2.47 23.34 31.72
CA ARG A 170 3.58 23.24 30.77
C ARG A 170 3.14 22.47 29.52
N SER A 171 3.71 22.83 28.37
CA SER A 171 3.51 22.10 27.11
C SER A 171 3.75 20.61 27.34
N LEU A 172 2.84 19.78 26.84
CA LEU A 172 2.91 18.32 26.88
C LEU A 172 4.26 17.78 26.35
N GLU A 173 4.91 18.54 25.47
CA GLU A 173 6.24 18.25 24.93
C GLU A 173 7.33 18.31 26.02
N THR A 174 7.28 19.27 26.93
CA THR A 174 8.28 19.40 28.00
C THR A 174 8.19 18.30 29.06
N GLU A 175 6.99 17.75 29.29
CA GLU A 175 6.79 16.62 30.19
C GLU A 175 7.30 15.31 29.54
N LEU A 176 7.05 15.13 28.24
CA LEU A 176 7.60 14.01 27.47
C LEU A 176 9.13 14.03 27.41
N GLU A 177 9.74 15.21 27.18
CA GLU A 177 11.20 15.38 27.20
C GLU A 177 11.80 14.94 28.55
N HIS A 178 11.17 15.34 29.66
CA HIS A 178 11.67 14.98 30.99
C HIS A 178 11.56 13.47 31.27
N GLN A 179 10.47 12.83 30.84
CA GLN A 179 10.31 11.38 30.96
C GLN A 179 11.34 10.61 30.12
N ILE A 180 11.66 11.09 28.92
CA ILE A 180 12.71 10.51 28.07
C ILE A 180 14.08 10.64 28.76
N GLU A 181 14.39 11.81 29.30
CA GLU A 181 15.66 12.06 30.00
C GLU A 181 15.80 11.18 31.25
N PHE A 182 14.71 10.99 32.00
CA PHE A 182 14.66 10.08 33.14
C PHE A 182 14.92 8.63 32.71
N GLY A 183 14.24 8.16 31.66
CA GLY A 183 14.43 6.83 31.10
C GLY A 183 15.87 6.59 30.63
N GLN A 184 16.48 7.56 29.96
CA GLN A 184 17.89 7.50 29.54
C GLN A 184 18.84 7.36 30.73
N LYS A 185 18.64 8.16 31.79
CA LYS A 185 19.46 8.05 33.02
C LYS A 185 19.33 6.69 33.69
N SER A 186 18.13 6.11 33.72
CA SER A 186 17.91 4.76 34.26
C SER A 186 18.61 3.68 33.42
N VAL A 187 18.54 3.78 32.09
CA VAL A 187 19.25 2.85 31.18
C VAL A 187 20.77 2.92 31.39
N ASP A 188 21.32 4.13 31.54
CA ASP A 188 22.75 4.30 31.79
C ASP A 188 23.20 3.74 33.14
N GLN A 189 22.35 3.85 34.17
CA GLN A 189 22.60 3.22 35.46
C GLN A 189 22.59 1.70 35.35
N LEU A 190 21.62 1.12 34.63
CA LEU A 190 21.54 -0.33 34.40
C LEU A 190 22.76 -0.86 33.64
N LYS A 191 23.22 -0.17 32.59
CA LYS A 191 24.44 -0.52 31.86
C LYS A 191 25.67 -0.55 32.76
N LYS A 192 25.83 0.44 33.65
CA LYS A 192 26.93 0.47 34.63
C LYS A 192 26.90 -0.72 35.59
N VAL A 193 25.72 -1.18 35.98
CA VAL A 193 25.57 -2.37 36.84
C VAL A 193 25.91 -3.63 36.04
N GLU A 194 25.40 -3.76 34.82
CA GLU A 194 25.70 -4.87 33.91
C GLU A 194 27.22 -5.02 33.68
N ASP A 195 27.91 -3.93 33.36
CA ASP A 195 29.36 -3.93 33.14
C ASP A 195 30.14 -4.40 34.37
N LYS A 196 29.75 -3.94 35.57
CA LYS A 196 30.35 -4.36 36.83
C LYS A 196 30.13 -5.85 37.09
N MET A 197 28.92 -6.35 36.84
CA MET A 197 28.60 -7.77 36.99
C MET A 197 29.39 -8.61 36.00
N TYR A 198 29.47 -8.20 34.73
CA TYR A 198 30.25 -8.90 33.71
C TYR A 198 31.74 -8.98 34.08
N GLN A 199 32.34 -7.88 34.56
CA GLN A 199 33.71 -7.89 35.05
C GLN A 199 33.90 -8.82 36.25
N HIS A 200 32.94 -8.85 37.17
CA HIS A 200 33.01 -9.73 38.34
C HIS A 200 32.94 -11.21 37.93
N VAL A 201 31.98 -11.59 37.09
CA VAL A 201 31.85 -12.94 36.54
C VAL A 201 33.12 -13.35 35.81
N LYS A 202 33.66 -12.49 34.94
CA LYS A 202 34.92 -12.76 34.23
C LYS A 202 36.07 -13.04 35.21
N ARG A 203 36.21 -12.25 36.27
CA ARG A 203 37.25 -12.48 37.30
C ARG A 203 37.05 -13.79 38.04
N VAL A 204 35.82 -14.12 38.44
CA VAL A 204 35.50 -15.38 39.15
C VAL A 204 35.79 -16.58 38.26
N VAL A 205 35.34 -16.57 37.01
CA VAL A 205 35.59 -17.66 36.06
C VAL A 205 37.10 -17.81 35.79
N THR A 206 37.83 -16.69 35.66
CA THR A 206 39.31 -16.73 35.49
C THR A 206 39.99 -17.36 36.70
N LYS A 207 39.59 -16.98 37.92
CA LYS A 207 40.12 -17.57 39.17
C LYS A 207 39.78 -19.06 39.28
N LEU A 208 38.56 -19.45 38.89
CA LEU A 208 38.12 -20.83 38.92
C LEU A 208 38.95 -21.70 37.97
N HIS A 209 39.19 -21.25 36.74
CA HIS A 209 40.07 -21.98 35.82
C HIS A 209 41.50 -22.06 36.36
N ALA A 210 42.05 -20.96 36.89
CA ALA A 210 43.39 -20.95 37.50
C ALA A 210 43.53 -21.91 38.71
N LEU A 211 42.47 -22.10 39.51
CA LEU A 211 42.45 -23.05 40.63
C LEU A 211 42.26 -24.50 40.18
N LEU A 212 41.46 -24.73 39.14
CA LEU A 212 41.25 -26.07 38.56
C LEU A 212 42.49 -26.56 37.80
N ASP A 213 43.28 -25.65 37.22
CA ASP A 213 44.52 -25.96 36.50
C ASP A 213 45.67 -26.38 37.42
N TRP A 214 45.57 -26.17 38.74
CA TRP A 214 46.52 -26.74 39.71
C TRP A 214 46.47 -28.27 39.78
N GLU A 215 45.38 -28.90 39.34
CA GLU A 215 45.20 -30.36 39.35
C GLU A 215 45.73 -31.04 38.06
N ASN A 216 45.87 -30.28 36.96
CA ASN A 216 46.19 -30.80 35.61
C ASN A 216 47.43 -30.13 34.96
N ALA A 217 48.32 -29.54 35.77
CA ALA A 217 49.38 -28.61 35.37
C ALA A 217 50.45 -29.10 34.34
N SER A 218 50.29 -30.26 33.69
CA SER A 218 51.23 -30.74 32.66
C SER A 218 50.73 -30.63 31.20
N MET A 219 49.49 -30.20 30.93
CA MET A 219 48.94 -30.22 29.55
C MET A 219 47.96 -29.07 29.19
N MET A 220 48.28 -27.79 29.42
CA MET A 220 47.55 -26.70 28.76
C MET A 220 48.44 -25.52 28.35
N ASP A 221 48.44 -25.18 27.06
CA ASP A 221 49.04 -23.97 26.50
C ASP A 221 48.18 -22.72 26.82
N GLU A 222 48.81 -21.53 26.90
CA GLU A 222 48.16 -20.25 27.22
C GLU A 222 46.97 -19.92 26.30
N ASP A 223 47.04 -20.35 25.04
CA ASP A 223 45.99 -20.14 24.06
C ASP A 223 44.75 -21.02 24.33
N MET A 224 44.94 -22.26 24.79
CA MET A 224 43.83 -23.13 25.19
C MET A 224 43.12 -22.62 26.45
N PHE A 225 43.86 -21.99 27.37
CA PHE A 225 43.29 -21.34 28.56
C PHE A 225 42.44 -20.12 28.19
N LYS A 226 42.93 -19.26 27.28
CA LYS A 226 42.15 -18.11 26.79
C LYS A 226 40.89 -18.56 26.05
N GLU A 227 40.96 -19.65 25.30
CA GLU A 227 39.82 -20.20 24.59
C GLU A 227 38.78 -20.82 25.53
N SER A 228 39.20 -21.61 26.53
CA SER A 228 38.30 -22.20 27.54
C SER A 228 37.60 -21.12 28.39
N LEU A 229 38.32 -20.06 28.75
CA LEU A 229 37.77 -18.89 29.45
C LEU A 229 36.72 -18.17 28.61
N ARG A 230 36.99 -17.92 27.32
CA ARG A 230 36.04 -17.28 26.39
C ARG A 230 34.79 -18.11 26.22
N ARG A 231 34.91 -19.43 26.06
CA ARG A 231 33.76 -20.34 25.90
C ARG A 231 32.91 -20.41 27.18
N SER A 232 33.54 -20.47 28.36
CA SER A 232 32.84 -20.42 29.65
C SER A 232 32.05 -19.13 29.87
N ILE A 233 32.65 -17.97 29.56
CA ILE A 233 31.95 -16.67 29.65
C ILE A 233 30.83 -16.58 28.62
N ALA A 234 31.03 -17.10 27.41
CA ALA A 234 30.00 -17.15 26.38
C ALA A 234 28.82 -18.04 26.79
N LEU A 235 29.06 -19.16 27.48
CA LEU A 235 28.02 -20.01 28.05
C LEU A 235 27.19 -19.26 29.08
N ILE A 236 27.83 -18.57 30.04
CA ILE A 236 27.12 -17.76 31.04
C ILE A 236 26.29 -16.65 30.38
N ASN A 237 26.86 -15.93 29.41
CA ASN A 237 26.13 -14.90 28.66
C ASN A 237 24.94 -15.48 27.89
N ARG A 238 25.07 -16.69 27.34
CA ARG A 238 23.96 -17.40 26.67
C ARG A 238 22.87 -17.78 27.66
N MET A 239 23.22 -18.23 28.87
CA MET A 239 22.27 -18.51 29.94
C MET A 239 21.54 -17.24 30.41
N ILE A 240 22.26 -16.13 30.62
CA ILE A 240 21.66 -14.85 31.02
C ILE A 240 20.71 -14.31 29.94
N LYS A 241 21.13 -14.32 28.66
CA LYS A 241 20.25 -13.93 27.54
C LYS A 241 19.01 -14.81 27.46
N SER A 242 19.17 -16.12 27.71
CA SER A 242 18.03 -17.04 27.74
C SER A 242 17.07 -16.78 28.91
N LEU A 243 17.52 -16.16 30.00
CA LEU A 243 16.64 -15.68 31.08
C LEU A 243 15.96 -14.36 30.71
N VAL A 244 16.69 -13.37 30.18
CA VAL A 244 16.12 -12.05 29.87
C VAL A 244 15.09 -12.12 28.73
N SER A 245 15.26 -13.03 27.77
CA SER A 245 14.26 -13.31 26.73
C SER A 245 12.99 -14.03 27.23
N GLN A 246 12.89 -14.44 28.51
CA GLN A 246 11.76 -15.22 29.07
C GLN A 246 10.51 -14.41 29.46
N GLY A 247 10.34 -13.18 28.95
CA GLY A 247 9.05 -12.48 29.01
C GLY A 247 7.87 -13.25 28.36
N THR A 248 8.13 -14.37 27.67
CA THR A 248 7.13 -15.20 26.98
C THR A 248 7.32 -16.70 27.24
N LYS A 249 6.69 -17.22 28.30
CA LYS A 249 6.08 -18.57 28.50
C LYS A 249 6.76 -19.88 28.01
N GLN A 250 7.98 -19.90 27.49
CA GLN A 250 8.71 -21.13 27.19
C GLN A 250 10.13 -21.08 27.76
N THR A 251 10.40 -21.97 28.71
CA THR A 251 11.68 -22.10 29.42
C THR A 251 12.72 -22.74 28.50
N LYS A 252 13.61 -21.91 27.95
CA LYS A 252 14.68 -22.36 27.05
C LYS A 252 15.84 -22.94 27.87
N TRP A 253 15.96 -24.26 27.85
CA TRP A 253 17.12 -24.98 28.37
C TRP A 253 18.35 -24.71 27.48
N VAL A 254 19.52 -24.52 28.08
CA VAL A 254 20.78 -24.28 27.35
C VAL A 254 21.59 -25.56 27.36
N GLN A 255 21.92 -26.09 26.17
CA GLN A 255 22.81 -27.24 26.03
C GLN A 255 24.26 -26.83 26.31
N VAL A 256 24.94 -27.64 27.12
CA VAL A 256 26.35 -27.48 27.46
C VAL A 256 27.19 -28.26 26.45
N PRO A 257 28.12 -27.62 25.73
CA PRO A 257 29.08 -28.34 24.89
C PRO A 257 30.03 -29.18 25.77
N ALA A 258 30.41 -30.37 25.30
CA ALA A 258 31.35 -31.24 26.01
C ALA A 258 32.74 -30.58 26.05
N GLY A 259 33.28 -30.39 27.26
CA GLY A 259 34.52 -29.62 27.43
C GLY A 259 34.78 -29.09 28.85
N PRO A 260 35.71 -28.14 29.01
CA PRO A 260 36.04 -27.55 30.32
C PRO A 260 34.85 -26.84 30.99
N GLU A 261 33.80 -26.53 30.21
CA GLU A 261 32.55 -25.95 30.72
C GLU A 261 31.80 -26.91 31.68
N GLU A 262 31.97 -28.22 31.56
CA GLU A 262 31.32 -29.20 32.45
C GLU A 262 31.77 -29.04 33.91
N LYS A 263 33.05 -28.71 34.14
CA LYS A 263 33.58 -28.47 35.48
C LYS A 263 32.99 -27.19 36.10
N LEU A 264 32.83 -26.14 35.29
CA LEU A 264 32.14 -24.92 35.72
C LEU A 264 30.68 -25.22 36.09
N VAL A 265 30.00 -26.04 35.29
CA VAL A 265 28.63 -26.47 35.54
C VAL A 265 28.52 -27.29 36.83
N GLN A 266 29.47 -28.19 37.10
CA GLN A 266 29.51 -28.92 38.38
C GLN A 266 29.67 -27.99 39.59
N VAL A 267 30.51 -26.96 39.49
CA VAL A 267 30.66 -25.96 40.56
C VAL A 267 29.38 -25.11 40.72
N MET A 268 28.74 -24.72 39.62
CA MET A 268 27.46 -24.01 39.66
C MET A 268 26.34 -24.88 40.26
N LEU A 269 26.33 -26.18 39.98
CA LEU A 269 25.39 -27.15 40.55
C LEU A 269 25.63 -27.32 42.06
N ARG A 270 26.88 -27.49 42.49
CA ARG A 270 27.24 -27.58 43.93
C ARG A 270 26.81 -26.36 44.73
N ASN A 271 26.84 -25.18 44.10
CA ASN A 271 26.42 -23.93 44.72
C ASN A 271 24.93 -23.60 44.49
N ASN A 272 24.12 -24.56 43.99
CA ASN A 272 22.69 -24.42 43.77
C ASN A 272 22.29 -23.22 42.88
N LEU A 273 23.14 -22.86 41.91
CA LEU A 273 22.90 -21.74 40.99
C LEU A 273 22.13 -22.16 39.72
N ILE A 274 22.05 -23.46 39.44
CA ILE A 274 21.46 -24.00 38.20
C ILE A 274 20.58 -25.22 38.47
N HIS A 275 19.60 -25.43 37.59
CA HIS A 275 18.88 -26.70 37.42
C HIS A 275 19.49 -27.45 36.23
N VAL A 276 19.66 -28.76 36.39
CA VAL A 276 20.21 -29.65 35.37
C VAL A 276 19.14 -30.65 34.95
N ARG A 277 18.97 -30.86 33.64
CA ARG A 277 18.11 -31.90 33.07
C ARG A 277 18.97 -32.78 32.17
N ASN A 278 18.97 -34.09 32.44
CA ASN A 278 19.66 -35.08 31.60
C ASN A 278 18.66 -35.66 30.59
N GLY A 279 18.63 -35.07 29.40
CA GLY A 279 17.87 -35.58 28.25
C GLY A 279 18.82 -36.15 27.19
N ASN A 280 18.85 -35.54 26.00
CA ASN A 280 19.76 -35.89 24.90
C ASN A 280 21.13 -35.15 24.97
N GLY A 281 21.58 -34.83 26.18
CA GLY A 281 22.74 -33.97 26.47
C GLY A 281 22.57 -33.30 27.83
N LEU A 282 23.64 -32.67 28.34
CA LEU A 282 23.61 -31.96 29.61
C LEU A 282 22.98 -30.56 29.38
N GLU A 283 21.71 -30.42 29.78
CA GLU A 283 20.95 -29.18 29.65
C GLU A 283 20.88 -28.45 30.99
N ILE A 284 21.24 -27.17 30.99
CA ILE A 284 21.28 -26.33 32.19
C ILE A 284 20.36 -25.12 32.08
N ARG A 285 19.83 -24.72 33.22
CA ARG A 285 19.05 -23.49 33.40
C ARG A 285 19.54 -22.77 34.65
N LEU A 286 19.69 -21.44 34.59
CA LEU A 286 19.94 -20.64 35.79
C LEU A 286 18.71 -20.67 36.70
N ARG A 287 18.94 -20.79 38.01
CA ARG A 287 17.86 -20.70 39.00
C ARG A 287 17.26 -19.29 38.98
N GLU A 288 15.95 -19.22 39.06
CA GLU A 288 15.25 -17.94 39.26
C GLU A 288 15.47 -17.51 40.71
N PHE A 289 16.15 -16.38 40.89
CA PHE A 289 16.23 -15.70 42.17
C PHE A 289 15.38 -14.44 42.06
N GLY A 290 14.24 -14.40 42.76
CA GLY A 290 13.39 -13.21 42.87
C GLY A 290 12.03 -13.22 42.16
N PHE A 291 11.38 -14.38 42.01
CA PHE A 291 9.94 -14.45 41.77
C PHE A 291 9.31 -15.50 42.70
N ASP A 292 9.20 -15.12 43.98
CA ASP A 292 8.07 -15.47 44.85
C ASP A 292 7.41 -14.15 45.24
#